data_AF-A0A0F4NLN6-F1
#
_entry.id   AF-A0A0F4NLN6-F1
#
_cell.length_a   1.000
_cell.length_b   1.000
_cell.length_c   1.000
_cell.angle_alpha   90.00
_cell.angle_beta   90.00
_cell.angle_gamma   90.00
#
_symmetry.space_group_name_H-M   'P 1'
#
loop_
_entity.id
_entity.type
_entity.pdbx_description
1 polymer ?
#
loop_
_entity_poly.entity_id
_entity_poly.type
_entity_poly.pdbx_seq_one_letter_code
_entity_poly.pdbx_strand_id
1 'polypeptide(L)'
;MQSFRSEDCLDVPQKRTWIDTDITIGHYNGLVPCDVDDGYALGVMFRSQEIDIVGLSSTLGNCDDIEVTTKIATQFTTQFGPTSLTVSKGSPVFFSQAEGKALPDAVEHLAQALQQGPLTILAIGALTNIALVIKHFPQLIHNIEEVVCVAGRRNKEQHFVTSKRQLRPFRDLNFEVDQAAFNALLNSDVQLTLIPFEACDDIWIDFHELREMKNGSSLAAYLEKESRIWALEWATLFGSSHGFIPFDLVAAAYVINPDWFAVKRWHAQVQSGPSDTKNDQVKDYLVCNEQIETGKEVNYAVEISPSAEQELFKRLTQKDISGFVLGLSHVNIIVEDVDSAADYYHNVLGFERAVDDQGQKMDYRNVSMDEFNQDAGLANQDVEVDVLFLKHPYASIYLELMRYHRPIGKSEIPPQPKTYDLGGPRHIALEVSNCTAVFNYLKAQEGVTMINPSHDYHPEKLNGFPISFFYWVDKYGVQWEMEEGRRVGIARGII
;
A
#
# COMPACT_ATOMS: atom_id res chain seq x y z
N MET A 1 0.86 24.56 -16.57
CA MET A 1 0.46 24.76 -15.16
C MET A 1 -0.97 24.26 -15.02
N GLN A 2 -1.17 22.95 -15.12
CA GLN A 2 -2.40 22.30 -14.69
C GLN A 2 -2.26 22.11 -13.18
N SER A 3 -3.22 22.60 -12.40
CA SER A 3 -3.24 22.34 -10.96
C SER A 3 -3.46 20.84 -10.78
N PHE A 4 -2.50 20.16 -10.17
CA PHE A 4 -2.73 18.85 -9.58
C PHE A 4 -3.90 19.00 -8.60
N ARG A 5 -5.05 18.44 -8.96
CA ARG A 5 -6.14 18.29 -8.02
C ARG A 5 -5.82 17.05 -7.22
N SER A 6 -5.85 17.16 -5.91
CA SER A 6 -5.85 16.05 -4.96
C SER A 6 -7.06 15.12 -5.10
N GLU A 7 -7.82 15.23 -6.19
CA GLU A 7 -9.06 14.50 -6.50
C GLU A 7 -8.76 13.12 -7.12
N ASP A 8 -7.54 12.83 -7.61
CA ASP A 8 -7.27 11.62 -8.41
C ASP A 8 -6.80 10.38 -7.60
N CYS A 9 -6.47 10.50 -6.30
CA CYS A 9 -5.90 9.38 -5.53
C CYS A 9 -6.95 8.46 -4.87
N LEU A 10 -8.22 8.88 -4.76
CA LEU A 10 -9.24 8.19 -3.95
C LEU A 10 -10.24 7.37 -4.79
N ASP A 11 -10.03 7.31 -6.11
CA ASP A 11 -10.95 6.69 -7.07
C ASP A 11 -10.55 5.27 -7.48
N VAL A 12 -9.34 4.86 -7.13
CA VAL A 12 -8.71 3.63 -7.61
C VAL A 12 -8.55 2.67 -6.42
N PRO A 13 -9.00 1.40 -6.53
CA PRO A 13 -8.70 0.40 -5.51
C PRO A 13 -7.19 0.33 -5.27
N GLN A 14 -6.78 0.03 -4.04
CA GLN A 14 -5.36 -0.09 -3.73
C GLN A 14 -4.69 -1.08 -4.67
N LYS A 15 -3.50 -0.74 -5.15
CA LYS A 15 -2.69 -1.59 -6.02
C LYS A 15 -2.11 -2.74 -5.20
N ARG A 16 -2.57 -3.97 -5.48
CA ARG A 16 -2.00 -5.19 -4.88
C ARG A 16 -0.54 -5.32 -5.31
N THR A 17 0.35 -5.25 -4.33
CA THR A 17 1.78 -5.16 -4.55
C THR A 17 2.53 -6.22 -3.77
N TRP A 18 3.43 -6.92 -4.47
CA TRP A 18 4.46 -7.74 -3.84
C TRP A 18 5.79 -7.02 -3.88
N ILE A 19 6.55 -7.03 -2.78
CA ILE A 19 7.87 -6.39 -2.72
C ILE A 19 8.95 -7.48 -2.56
N ASP A 20 9.96 -7.48 -3.44
CA ASP A 20 11.13 -8.38 -3.38
C ASP A 20 12.39 -7.52 -3.16
N THR A 21 13.01 -7.64 -1.99
CA THR A 21 14.02 -6.70 -1.47
C THR A 21 15.26 -7.40 -0.94
N ASP A 22 16.43 -6.81 -1.17
CA ASP A 22 17.71 -7.24 -0.63
C ASP A 22 18.21 -6.31 0.49
N ILE A 23 17.26 -5.70 1.22
CA ILE A 23 17.49 -4.75 2.31
C ILE A 23 18.64 -5.10 3.24
N THR A 24 19.56 -4.14 3.37
CA THR A 24 20.71 -4.21 4.27
C THR A 24 20.83 -3.03 5.25
N ILE A 25 19.78 -2.21 5.38
CA ILE A 25 19.84 -1.02 6.24
C ILE A 25 20.27 -1.37 7.68
N GLY A 26 21.26 -0.63 8.20
CA GLY A 26 21.84 -0.84 9.53
C GLY A 26 22.77 -2.07 9.64
N HIS A 27 23.03 -2.78 8.54
CA HIS A 27 24.03 -3.83 8.48
C HIS A 27 25.42 -3.30 8.11
N TYR A 28 26.44 -4.04 8.52
CA TYR A 28 27.84 -3.75 8.21
C TYR A 28 28.52 -5.01 7.71
N ASN A 29 29.14 -4.91 6.53
CA ASN A 29 30.06 -5.93 6.05
C ASN A 29 31.46 -5.64 6.62
N GLY A 30 31.72 -6.18 7.81
CA GLY A 30 32.91 -5.84 8.59
C GLY A 30 32.83 -4.42 9.15
N LEU A 31 33.58 -3.48 8.56
CA LEU A 31 33.58 -2.06 8.94
C LEU A 31 32.89 -1.16 7.91
N VAL A 32 32.43 -1.72 6.79
CA VAL A 32 31.79 -0.97 5.70
C VAL A 32 30.28 -1.00 5.94
N PRO A 33 29.59 0.15 6.03
CA PRO A 33 28.14 0.16 6.11
C PRO A 33 27.55 -0.38 4.80
N CYS A 34 26.40 -1.04 4.89
CA CYS A 34 25.68 -1.52 3.73
C CYS A 34 24.63 -0.50 3.26
N ASP A 35 24.04 -0.76 2.09
CA ASP A 35 23.04 0.10 1.49
C ASP A 35 21.81 0.28 2.39
N VAL A 36 21.19 1.45 2.29
CA VAL A 36 20.06 1.92 3.07
C VAL A 36 18.81 2.15 2.22
N ASP A 37 18.91 2.17 0.88
CA ASP A 37 17.86 2.62 -0.03
C ASP A 37 16.60 1.75 -0.02
N ASP A 38 16.72 0.42 0.07
CA ASP A 38 15.59 -0.49 0.29
C ASP A 38 14.74 -0.07 1.51
N GLY A 39 15.38 0.44 2.57
CA GLY A 39 14.71 0.92 3.78
C GLY A 39 13.82 2.13 3.51
N TYR A 40 14.24 3.02 2.61
CA TYR A 40 13.42 4.15 2.16
C TYR A 40 12.24 3.67 1.31
N ALA A 41 12.48 2.72 0.41
CA ALA A 41 11.45 2.11 -0.42
C ALA A 41 10.35 1.44 0.43
N LEU A 42 10.72 0.52 1.33
CA LEU A 42 9.78 -0.11 2.25
C LEU A 42 9.08 0.91 3.14
N GLY A 43 9.85 1.88 3.66
CA GLY A 43 9.32 2.92 4.53
C GLY A 43 8.21 3.75 3.89
N VAL A 44 8.35 4.12 2.62
CA VAL A 44 7.31 4.87 1.91
C VAL A 44 6.14 3.97 1.52
N MET A 45 6.40 2.71 1.13
CA MET A 45 5.36 1.74 0.78
C MET A 45 4.44 1.45 1.97
N PHE A 46 4.99 1.30 3.19
CA PHE A 46 4.20 1.15 4.42
C PHE A 46 3.31 2.35 4.77
N ARG A 47 3.55 3.50 4.13
CA ARG A 47 2.84 4.77 4.36
C ARG A 47 2.11 5.27 3.13
N SER A 48 1.85 4.38 2.18
CA SER A 48 1.19 4.71 0.93
C SER A 48 -0.19 4.10 0.91
N GLN A 49 -1.21 4.95 0.95
CA GLN A 49 -2.62 4.54 1.02
C GLN A 49 -3.08 3.94 -0.31
N GLU A 50 -2.36 4.19 -1.39
CA GLU A 50 -2.61 3.65 -2.73
C GLU A 50 -2.19 2.19 -2.85
N ILE A 51 -1.42 1.66 -1.89
CA ILE A 51 -0.75 0.36 -2.00
C ILE A 51 -1.35 -0.63 -1.00
N ASP A 52 -1.72 -1.81 -1.51
CA ASP A 52 -2.02 -2.98 -0.70
C ASP A 52 -0.83 -3.95 -0.76
N ILE A 53 -0.06 -4.03 0.32
CA ILE A 53 1.12 -4.90 0.37
C ILE A 53 0.67 -6.31 0.75
N VAL A 54 0.50 -7.16 -0.25
CA VAL A 54 0.02 -8.54 -0.06
C VAL A 54 1.14 -9.53 0.26
N GLY A 55 2.39 -9.12 0.10
CA GLY A 55 3.54 -9.93 0.45
C GLY A 55 4.87 -9.20 0.30
N LEU A 56 5.86 -9.71 1.04
CA LEU A 56 7.22 -9.19 1.10
C LEU A 56 8.18 -10.37 1.12
N SER A 57 9.18 -10.37 0.23
CA SER A 57 10.25 -11.37 0.21
C SER A 57 11.63 -10.76 0.29
N SER A 58 12.54 -11.49 0.91
CA SER A 58 13.97 -11.19 0.83
C SER A 58 14.58 -11.79 -0.43
N THR A 59 15.62 -11.15 -0.98
CA THR A 59 16.45 -11.69 -2.05
C THR A 59 17.94 -11.38 -1.80
N LEU A 60 18.79 -11.75 -2.74
CA LEU A 60 20.23 -11.46 -2.74
C LEU A 60 20.51 -10.17 -3.53
N GLY A 61 21.68 -9.56 -3.31
CA GLY A 61 22.16 -8.41 -4.09
C GLY A 61 23.17 -7.58 -3.30
N ASN A 62 22.67 -6.62 -2.51
CA ASN A 62 23.41 -5.85 -1.51
C ASN A 62 24.15 -6.76 -0.50
N CYS A 63 23.61 -7.95 -0.25
CA CYS A 63 24.26 -9.04 0.46
C CYS A 63 24.09 -10.37 -0.27
N ASP A 64 25.15 -11.19 -0.30
CA ASP A 64 25.13 -12.56 -0.84
C ASP A 64 24.66 -13.59 0.21
N ASP A 65 24.34 -13.16 1.43
CA ASP A 65 23.80 -14.02 2.50
C ASP A 65 22.30 -13.74 2.70
N ILE A 66 21.47 -14.67 2.22
CA ILE A 66 20.01 -14.56 2.32
C ILE A 66 19.53 -14.52 3.78
N GLU A 67 20.27 -15.07 4.75
CA GLU A 67 19.87 -15.01 6.16
C GLU A 67 19.95 -13.58 6.69
N VAL A 68 20.92 -12.80 6.19
CA VAL A 68 21.10 -11.40 6.58
C VAL A 68 19.95 -10.55 6.05
N THR A 69 19.65 -10.61 4.75
CA THR A 69 18.56 -9.81 4.16
C THR A 69 17.21 -10.20 4.72
N THR A 70 16.95 -11.51 4.90
CA THR A 70 15.71 -12.01 5.53
C THR A 70 15.55 -11.47 6.96
N LYS A 71 16.62 -11.54 7.76
CA LYS A 71 16.58 -11.05 9.14
C LYS A 71 16.31 -9.56 9.20
N ILE A 72 16.97 -8.76 8.38
CA ILE A 72 16.83 -7.30 8.36
C ILE A 72 15.42 -6.92 7.88
N ALA A 73 14.95 -7.51 6.78
CA ALA A 73 13.60 -7.32 6.28
C ALA A 73 12.56 -7.64 7.37
N THR A 74 12.73 -8.76 8.08
CA THR A 74 11.82 -9.16 9.17
C THR A 74 11.84 -8.16 10.32
N GLN A 75 13.02 -7.71 10.75
CA GLN A 75 13.17 -6.73 11.83
C GLN A 75 12.56 -5.38 11.46
N PHE A 76 12.86 -4.89 10.25
CA PHE A 76 12.34 -3.63 9.74
C PHE A 76 10.82 -3.66 9.61
N THR A 77 10.26 -4.74 9.05
CA THR A 77 8.81 -4.93 8.90
C THR A 77 8.11 -5.06 10.25
N THR A 78 8.67 -5.81 11.19
CA THR A 78 8.13 -5.92 12.56
C THR A 78 8.10 -4.55 13.25
N GLN A 79 9.08 -3.70 12.99
CA GLN A 79 9.21 -2.41 13.64
C GLN A 79 8.33 -1.31 13.01
N PHE A 80 8.17 -1.33 11.68
CA PHE A 80 7.57 -0.20 10.95
C PHE A 80 6.43 -0.57 9.99
N GLY A 81 6.28 -1.85 9.66
CA GLY A 81 5.28 -2.34 8.71
C GLY A 81 3.98 -2.80 9.37
N PRO A 82 3.01 -3.28 8.57
CA PRO A 82 1.77 -3.85 9.06
C PRO A 82 2.00 -5.09 9.92
N THR A 83 1.25 -5.25 11.01
CA THR A 83 1.39 -6.38 11.94
C THR A 83 1.15 -7.75 11.28
N SER A 84 0.28 -7.81 10.26
CA SER A 84 -0.02 -9.02 9.50
C SER A 84 1.01 -9.36 8.42
N LEU A 85 1.90 -8.43 8.06
CA LEU A 85 2.83 -8.61 6.95
C LEU A 85 4.02 -9.48 7.39
N THR A 86 4.15 -10.66 6.79
CA THR A 86 5.26 -11.58 7.04
C THR A 86 6.27 -11.55 5.90
N VAL A 87 7.56 -11.63 6.24
CA VAL A 87 8.64 -11.74 5.26
C VAL A 87 8.86 -13.19 4.87
N SER A 88 8.78 -13.47 3.56
CA SER A 88 9.08 -14.78 3.00
C SER A 88 10.53 -14.86 2.56
N LYS A 89 11.22 -15.94 2.92
CA LYS A 89 12.64 -16.09 2.62
C LYS A 89 12.87 -16.48 1.15
N GLY A 90 13.73 -15.73 0.46
CA GLY A 90 14.11 -15.98 -0.93
C GLY A 90 15.13 -17.09 -1.14
N SER A 91 15.57 -17.20 -2.40
CA SER A 91 16.59 -18.17 -2.81
C SER A 91 17.95 -17.87 -2.16
N PRO A 92 18.64 -18.88 -1.58
CA PRO A 92 19.99 -18.71 -1.05
C PRO A 92 21.08 -18.63 -2.13
N VAL A 93 20.71 -18.72 -3.41
CA VAL A 93 21.62 -18.64 -4.55
C VAL A 93 20.93 -17.96 -5.74
N PHE A 94 21.73 -17.42 -6.65
CA PHE A 94 21.26 -16.85 -7.92
C PHE A 94 20.64 -17.90 -8.84
N PHE A 95 19.83 -17.44 -9.80
CA PHE A 95 18.95 -18.26 -10.64
C PHE A 95 19.67 -19.38 -11.39
N SER A 96 20.85 -19.10 -11.94
CA SER A 96 21.67 -20.10 -12.65
C SER A 96 22.09 -21.30 -11.79
N GLN A 97 22.12 -21.13 -10.46
CA GLN A 97 22.54 -22.13 -9.48
C GLN A 97 21.35 -22.78 -8.76
N ALA A 98 20.13 -22.36 -9.06
CA ALA A 98 18.92 -22.83 -8.38
C ALA A 98 18.39 -24.17 -8.95
N GLU A 99 18.92 -24.64 -10.06
CA GLU A 99 18.51 -25.91 -10.66
C GLU A 99 18.74 -27.10 -9.72
N GLY A 100 17.71 -27.93 -9.54
CA GLY A 100 17.75 -29.10 -8.66
C GLY A 100 17.70 -28.79 -7.16
N LYS A 101 17.56 -27.51 -6.78
CA LYS A 101 17.36 -27.09 -5.38
C LYS A 101 15.88 -27.04 -5.02
N ALA A 102 15.59 -27.09 -3.72
CA ALA A 102 14.24 -26.90 -3.21
C ALA A 102 13.74 -25.48 -3.55
N LEU A 103 12.45 -25.36 -3.79
CA LEU A 103 11.83 -24.08 -4.09
C LEU A 103 11.80 -23.22 -2.81
N PRO A 104 12.23 -21.95 -2.84
CA PRO A 104 12.21 -21.09 -1.66
C PRO A 104 10.78 -20.70 -1.26
N ASP A 105 10.55 -20.46 0.05
CA ASP A 105 9.26 -20.02 0.59
C ASP A 105 8.72 -18.78 -0.12
N ALA A 106 9.58 -17.79 -0.43
CA ALA A 106 9.19 -16.60 -1.17
C ALA A 106 8.57 -16.91 -2.54
N VAL A 107 9.08 -17.93 -3.23
CA VAL A 107 8.60 -18.32 -4.57
C VAL A 107 7.24 -19.02 -4.46
N GLU A 108 7.04 -19.85 -3.44
CA GLU A 108 5.76 -20.50 -3.17
C GLU A 108 4.69 -19.49 -2.74
N HIS A 109 5.02 -18.58 -1.82
CA HIS A 109 4.08 -17.55 -1.35
C HIS A 109 3.76 -16.51 -2.41
N LEU A 110 4.72 -16.09 -3.24
CA LEU A 110 4.45 -15.21 -4.39
C LEU A 110 3.52 -15.90 -5.40
N ALA A 111 3.72 -17.19 -5.66
CA ALA A 111 2.81 -17.97 -6.51
C ALA A 111 1.39 -18.05 -5.90
N GLN A 112 1.26 -18.22 -4.58
CA GLN A 112 -0.04 -18.20 -3.90
C GLN A 112 -0.73 -16.84 -4.02
N ALA A 113 0.00 -15.73 -3.84
CA ALA A 113 -0.54 -14.39 -3.99
C ALA A 113 -1.01 -14.11 -5.43
N LEU A 114 -0.28 -14.61 -6.44
CA LEU A 114 -0.66 -14.54 -7.86
C LEU A 114 -1.89 -15.40 -8.18
N GLN A 115 -2.15 -16.49 -7.45
CA GLN A 115 -3.38 -17.28 -7.61
C GLN A 115 -4.63 -16.53 -7.14
N GLN A 116 -4.47 -15.61 -6.19
CA GLN A 116 -5.58 -14.81 -5.64
C GLN A 116 -5.96 -13.64 -6.56
N GLY A 117 -5.08 -13.24 -7.48
CA GLY A 117 -5.37 -12.21 -8.48
C GLY A 117 -4.12 -11.52 -9.01
N PRO A 118 -4.28 -10.53 -9.90
CA PRO A 118 -3.18 -9.78 -10.48
C PRO A 118 -2.32 -9.04 -9.44
N LEU A 119 -1.02 -8.94 -9.70
CA LEU A 119 -0.04 -8.27 -8.83
C LEU A 119 0.92 -7.38 -9.63
N THR A 120 1.18 -6.21 -9.09
CA THR A 120 2.39 -5.44 -9.39
C THR A 120 3.53 -5.93 -8.48
N ILE A 121 4.72 -6.16 -9.04
CA ILE A 121 5.89 -6.60 -8.27
C ILE A 121 6.94 -5.49 -8.25
N LEU A 122 7.23 -4.95 -7.06
CA LEU A 122 8.38 -4.07 -6.83
C LEU A 122 9.60 -4.93 -6.53
N ALA A 123 10.52 -5.02 -7.49
CA ALA A 123 11.69 -5.87 -7.41
C ALA A 123 12.97 -5.02 -7.33
N ILE A 124 13.41 -4.80 -6.09
CA ILE A 124 14.49 -3.86 -5.76
C ILE A 124 15.82 -4.55 -5.42
N GLY A 125 15.89 -5.88 -5.53
CA GLY A 125 17.14 -6.65 -5.50
C GLY A 125 17.34 -7.56 -6.71
N ALA A 126 18.07 -8.67 -6.54
CA ALA A 126 18.20 -9.70 -7.59
C ALA A 126 16.85 -10.34 -7.93
N LEU A 127 16.51 -10.42 -9.21
CA LEU A 127 15.22 -10.95 -9.71
C LEU A 127 15.08 -12.48 -9.62
N THR A 128 15.90 -13.14 -8.80
CA THR A 128 16.00 -14.60 -8.68
C THR A 128 14.65 -15.22 -8.35
N ASN A 129 13.95 -14.69 -7.35
CA ASN A 129 12.67 -15.23 -6.88
C ASN A 129 11.61 -15.16 -7.99
N ILE A 130 11.55 -14.03 -8.71
CA ILE A 130 10.60 -13.80 -9.80
C ILE A 130 10.91 -14.72 -11.00
N ALA A 131 12.18 -14.86 -11.36
CA ALA A 131 12.61 -15.78 -12.41
C ALA A 131 12.26 -17.24 -12.07
N LEU A 132 12.36 -17.64 -10.80
CA LEU A 132 11.92 -18.95 -10.33
C LEU A 132 10.40 -19.11 -10.43
N VAL A 133 9.59 -18.09 -10.13
CA VAL A 133 8.13 -18.14 -10.35
C VAL A 133 7.81 -18.36 -11.84
N ILE A 134 8.45 -17.61 -12.73
CA ILE A 134 8.27 -17.76 -14.19
C ILE A 134 8.61 -19.18 -14.64
N LYS A 135 9.71 -19.74 -14.11
CA LYS A 135 10.17 -21.09 -14.46
C LYS A 135 9.25 -22.20 -13.93
N HIS A 136 8.79 -22.09 -12.69
CA HIS A 136 8.09 -23.17 -11.99
C HIS A 136 6.56 -23.06 -12.04
N PHE A 137 6.03 -21.85 -12.24
CA PHE A 137 4.59 -21.57 -12.32
C PHE A 137 4.25 -20.73 -13.57
N PRO A 138 4.60 -21.18 -14.79
CA PRO A 138 4.37 -20.41 -16.01
C PRO A 138 2.90 -20.06 -16.24
N GLN A 139 1.97 -20.87 -15.71
CA GLN A 139 0.54 -20.61 -15.76
C GLN A 139 0.11 -19.36 -14.97
N LEU A 140 0.92 -18.84 -14.04
CA LEU A 140 0.59 -17.66 -13.22
C LEU A 140 1.14 -16.35 -13.79
N ILE A 141 1.96 -16.41 -14.84
CA ILE A 141 2.62 -15.23 -15.42
C ILE A 141 1.62 -14.15 -15.86
N HIS A 142 0.44 -14.56 -16.35
CA HIS A 142 -0.61 -13.62 -16.79
C HIS A 142 -1.22 -12.79 -15.66
N ASN A 143 -1.00 -13.18 -14.40
CA ASN A 143 -1.40 -12.40 -13.23
C ASN A 143 -0.27 -11.48 -12.74
N ILE A 144 0.89 -11.44 -13.39
CA ILE A 144 1.91 -10.42 -13.13
C ILE A 144 1.57 -9.23 -14.02
N GLU A 145 1.04 -8.16 -13.44
CA GLU A 145 0.67 -6.94 -14.17
C GLU A 145 1.91 -6.23 -14.70
N GLU A 146 2.90 -6.04 -13.83
CA GLU A 146 4.24 -5.56 -14.17
C GLU A 146 5.25 -5.93 -13.09
N VAL A 147 6.52 -6.02 -13.49
CA VAL A 147 7.68 -6.07 -12.58
C VAL A 147 8.43 -4.75 -12.75
N VAL A 148 8.46 -3.96 -11.69
CA VAL A 148 9.18 -2.68 -11.60
C VAL A 148 10.52 -2.93 -10.93
N CYS A 149 11.62 -2.62 -11.60
CA CYS A 149 12.97 -2.86 -11.08
C CYS A 149 13.92 -1.71 -11.36
N VAL A 150 14.85 -1.47 -10.43
CA VAL A 150 15.97 -0.54 -10.62
C VAL A 150 17.02 -1.20 -11.50
N ALA A 151 17.01 -0.87 -12.79
CA ALA A 151 17.95 -1.41 -13.75
C ALA A 151 17.95 -0.64 -15.08
N GLY A 152 19.02 -0.82 -15.85
CA GLY A 152 19.09 -0.46 -17.25
C GLY A 152 19.73 0.89 -17.52
N ARG A 153 20.22 1.03 -18.75
CA ARG A 153 20.89 2.23 -19.26
C ARG A 153 20.57 2.48 -20.73
N ARG A 154 20.76 3.70 -21.21
CA ARG A 154 20.52 4.04 -22.62
C ARG A 154 21.56 3.48 -23.56
N ASN A 155 22.81 3.36 -23.11
CA ASN A 155 23.92 2.81 -23.91
C ASN A 155 25.06 2.34 -22.98
N LYS A 156 26.05 1.65 -23.55
CA LYS A 156 27.18 1.07 -22.80
C LYS A 156 28.18 2.13 -22.33
N GLU A 157 28.18 3.30 -22.98
CA GLU A 157 29.05 4.43 -22.67
C GLU A 157 28.49 5.30 -21.53
N GLN A 158 27.24 5.09 -21.11
CA GLN A 158 26.66 5.72 -19.94
C GLN A 158 27.30 5.15 -18.68
N HIS A 159 27.95 6.03 -17.91
CA HIS A 159 28.58 5.71 -16.64
C HIS A 159 27.74 6.23 -15.48
N PHE A 160 27.43 5.36 -14.53
CA PHE A 160 26.65 5.71 -13.34
C PHE A 160 27.56 6.38 -12.31
N VAL A 161 27.67 7.71 -12.40
CA VAL A 161 28.55 8.51 -11.56
C VAL A 161 27.78 9.70 -11.00
N THR A 162 28.02 10.03 -9.73
CA THR A 162 27.36 11.14 -9.02
C THR A 162 28.29 12.33 -8.82
N SER A 163 29.57 12.18 -9.13
CA SER A 163 30.50 13.30 -9.18
C SER A 163 31.69 13.02 -10.10
N LYS A 164 32.37 14.10 -10.53
CA LYS A 164 33.63 14.01 -11.29
C LYS A 164 34.81 13.42 -10.49
N ARG A 165 34.67 13.30 -9.16
CA ARG A 165 35.70 12.73 -8.28
C ARG A 165 35.53 11.22 -8.08
N GLN A 166 34.40 10.66 -8.47
CA GLN A 166 34.13 9.24 -8.39
C GLN A 166 35.07 8.48 -9.32
N LEU A 167 35.98 7.69 -8.74
CA LEU A 167 37.01 6.97 -9.49
C LEU A 167 36.48 5.78 -10.29
N ARG A 168 35.40 5.16 -9.80
CA ARG A 168 34.75 4.00 -10.44
C ARG A 168 33.24 4.22 -10.48
N PRO A 169 32.60 4.09 -11.65
CA PRO A 169 31.15 4.09 -11.77
C PRO A 169 30.50 3.06 -10.84
N PHE A 170 29.26 3.34 -10.45
CA PHE A 170 28.40 2.35 -9.81
C PHE A 170 28.06 1.21 -10.79
N ARG A 171 27.78 0.05 -10.22
CA ARG A 171 27.25 -1.08 -10.98
C ARG A 171 25.77 -0.85 -11.26
N ASP A 172 25.29 -1.45 -12.34
CA ASP A 172 23.86 -1.72 -12.48
C ASP A 172 23.56 -2.97 -11.64
N LEU A 173 23.57 -2.81 -10.31
CA LEU A 173 23.83 -3.90 -9.38
C LEU A 173 22.85 -5.05 -9.55
N ASN A 174 21.54 -4.76 -9.50
CA ASN A 174 20.46 -5.73 -9.60
C ASN A 174 20.54 -6.55 -10.89
N PHE A 175 20.84 -5.90 -12.03
CA PHE A 175 21.10 -6.59 -13.29
C PHE A 175 22.37 -7.45 -13.24
N GLU A 176 23.48 -6.87 -12.75
CA GLU A 176 24.78 -7.51 -12.84
C GLU A 176 24.95 -8.72 -11.90
N VAL A 177 24.28 -8.75 -10.74
CA VAL A 177 24.38 -9.88 -9.79
C VAL A 177 23.65 -11.12 -10.26
N ASP A 178 22.54 -10.99 -10.98
CA ASP A 178 21.78 -12.12 -11.54
C ASP A 178 21.26 -11.87 -12.96
N GLN A 179 22.19 -11.83 -13.90
CA GLN A 179 21.88 -11.68 -15.33
C GLN A 179 21.04 -12.87 -15.86
N ALA A 180 21.16 -14.05 -15.26
CA ALA A 180 20.40 -15.22 -15.68
C ALA A 180 18.91 -15.04 -15.34
N ALA A 181 18.60 -14.50 -14.17
CA ALA A 181 17.24 -14.11 -13.81
C ALA A 181 16.68 -13.05 -14.76
N PHE A 182 17.43 -11.97 -15.01
CA PHE A 182 17.00 -10.94 -15.96
C PHE A 182 16.74 -11.50 -17.35
N ASN A 183 17.61 -12.37 -17.86
CA ASN A 183 17.40 -13.04 -19.14
C ASN A 183 16.13 -13.91 -19.13
N ALA A 184 15.78 -14.57 -18.02
CA ALA A 184 14.53 -15.31 -17.93
C ALA A 184 13.30 -14.38 -18.06
N LEU A 185 13.33 -13.20 -17.43
CA LEU A 185 12.26 -12.20 -17.57
C LEU A 185 12.23 -11.55 -18.96
N LEU A 186 13.39 -11.26 -19.55
CA LEU A 186 13.48 -10.70 -20.91
C LEU A 186 12.97 -11.68 -21.98
N ASN A 187 12.96 -12.98 -21.69
CA ASN A 187 12.44 -14.02 -22.59
C ASN A 187 11.06 -14.56 -22.19
N SER A 188 10.35 -13.90 -21.26
CA SER A 188 8.98 -14.24 -20.87
C SER A 188 7.96 -13.22 -21.39
N ASP A 189 6.67 -13.41 -21.09
CA ASP A 189 5.60 -12.46 -21.42
C ASP A 189 5.34 -11.40 -20.33
N VAL A 190 6.11 -11.39 -19.23
CA VAL A 190 5.93 -10.45 -18.11
C VAL A 190 6.20 -8.99 -18.53
N GLN A 191 5.32 -8.04 -18.26
CA GLN A 191 5.65 -6.63 -18.50
C GLN A 191 6.77 -6.17 -17.56
N LEU A 192 7.84 -5.59 -18.11
CA LEU A 192 8.92 -4.98 -17.33
C LEU A 192 8.82 -3.47 -17.36
N THR A 193 9.08 -2.86 -16.21
CA THR A 193 9.30 -1.44 -16.06
C THR A 193 10.68 -1.21 -15.45
N LEU A 194 11.56 -0.59 -16.23
CA LEU A 194 12.92 -0.25 -15.85
C LEU A 194 12.95 1.16 -15.26
N ILE A 195 13.47 1.27 -14.04
CA ILE A 195 13.79 2.52 -13.36
C ILE A 195 15.31 2.70 -13.44
N PRO A 196 15.82 3.41 -14.45
CA PRO A 196 17.24 3.53 -14.67
C PRO A 196 17.88 4.55 -13.73
N PHE A 197 19.21 4.49 -13.62
CA PHE A 197 20.00 5.45 -12.85
C PHE A 197 19.63 6.92 -13.16
N GLU A 198 19.41 7.25 -14.43
CA GLU A 198 19.08 8.63 -14.85
C GLU A 198 17.75 9.14 -14.30
N ALA A 199 16.75 8.26 -14.10
CA ALA A 199 15.47 8.65 -13.50
C ALA A 199 15.59 8.86 -11.99
N CYS A 200 16.61 8.27 -11.36
CA CYS A 200 16.86 8.41 -9.93
C CYS A 200 17.69 9.65 -9.57
N ASP A 201 18.48 10.19 -10.50
CA ASP A 201 19.42 11.30 -10.27
C ASP A 201 18.73 12.64 -9.93
N ASP A 202 17.40 12.69 -10.00
CA ASP A 202 16.59 13.85 -9.60
C ASP A 202 16.11 13.81 -8.13
N ILE A 203 16.31 12.70 -7.41
CA ILE A 203 15.85 12.52 -6.02
C ILE A 203 17.05 12.27 -5.10
N TRP A 204 17.20 13.11 -4.08
CA TRP A 204 18.34 13.07 -3.17
C TRP A 204 17.91 13.06 -1.71
N ILE A 205 18.71 12.40 -0.88
CA ILE A 205 18.65 12.54 0.58
C ILE A 205 19.89 13.33 1.01
N ASP A 206 19.75 14.63 1.18
CA ASP A 206 20.82 15.50 1.64
C ASP A 206 20.86 15.63 3.18
N PHE A 207 21.79 16.44 3.70
CA PHE A 207 21.93 16.66 5.14
C PHE A 207 20.79 17.49 5.78
N HIS A 208 20.15 18.37 5.01
CA HIS A 208 18.92 19.04 5.38
C HIS A 208 17.76 18.04 5.49
N GLU A 209 17.54 17.20 4.49
CA GLU A 209 16.56 16.10 4.51
C GLU A 209 16.77 15.18 5.72
N LEU A 210 18.00 14.69 5.94
CA LEU A 210 18.33 13.89 7.13
C LEU A 210 17.98 14.64 8.42
N ARG A 211 18.27 15.93 8.51
CA ARG A 211 17.95 16.71 9.72
C ARG A 211 16.45 16.82 9.96
N GLU A 212 15.64 16.94 8.92
CA GLU A 212 14.18 16.91 9.04
C GLU A 212 13.69 15.54 9.49
N MET A 213 14.20 14.46 8.88
CA MET A 213 13.86 13.09 9.23
C MET A 213 14.14 12.75 10.68
N LYS A 214 15.25 13.26 11.24
CA LYS A 214 15.60 13.10 12.66
C LYS A 214 14.47 13.57 13.59
N ASN A 215 13.80 14.64 13.18
CA ASN A 215 12.70 15.25 13.92
C ASN A 215 11.34 14.82 13.38
N GLY A 216 11.28 13.82 12.49
CA GLY A 216 10.06 13.28 11.90
C GLY A 216 9.49 12.12 12.71
N SER A 217 8.92 11.16 12.01
CA SER A 217 8.37 9.92 12.56
C SER A 217 9.44 8.99 13.14
N SER A 218 9.04 7.93 13.85
CA SER A 218 9.99 6.90 14.33
C SER A 218 10.72 6.20 13.18
N LEU A 219 10.04 5.95 12.07
CA LEU A 219 10.61 5.44 10.83
C LEU A 219 11.65 6.43 10.28
N ALA A 220 11.28 7.70 10.09
CA ALA A 220 12.21 8.70 9.57
C ALA A 220 13.44 8.87 10.47
N ALA A 221 13.26 8.89 11.79
CA ALA A 221 14.37 8.99 12.73
C ALA A 221 15.31 7.77 12.67
N TYR A 222 14.76 6.57 12.40
CA TYR A 222 15.56 5.37 12.19
C TYR A 222 16.32 5.43 10.86
N LEU A 223 15.64 5.72 9.75
CA LEU A 223 16.27 5.88 8.43
C LEU A 223 17.40 6.91 8.48
N GLU A 224 17.15 8.06 9.12
CA GLU A 224 18.14 9.11 9.34
C GLU A 224 19.38 8.59 10.07
N LYS A 225 19.17 7.88 11.18
CA LYS A 225 20.25 7.36 12.02
C LYS A 225 21.17 6.43 11.23
N GLU A 226 20.60 5.49 10.49
CA GLU A 226 21.36 4.51 9.70
C GLU A 226 21.99 5.15 8.45
N SER A 227 21.38 6.20 7.90
CA SER A 227 21.86 6.88 6.69
C SER A 227 23.02 7.86 6.92
N ARG A 228 23.31 8.27 8.16
CA ARG A 228 24.38 9.27 8.43
C ARG A 228 25.75 8.82 7.95
N ILE A 229 26.13 7.58 8.27
CA ILE A 229 27.45 7.04 7.91
C ILE A 229 27.49 6.76 6.41
N TRP A 230 26.37 6.28 5.84
CA TRP A 230 26.20 6.10 4.40
C TRP A 230 26.39 7.40 3.61
N ALA A 231 25.72 8.48 4.01
CA ALA A 231 25.86 9.80 3.40
C ALA A 231 27.31 10.34 3.50
N LEU A 232 27.98 10.10 4.63
CA LEU A 232 29.38 10.47 4.81
C LEU A 232 30.32 9.66 3.90
N GLU A 233 30.07 8.36 3.75
CA GLU A 233 30.81 7.51 2.82
C GLU A 233 30.63 7.99 1.38
N TRP A 234 29.40 8.30 0.96
CA TRP A 234 29.12 8.86 -0.36
C TRP A 234 29.86 10.18 -0.62
N ALA A 235 29.85 11.08 0.37
CA ALA A 235 30.61 12.32 0.29
C ALA A 235 32.13 12.07 0.18
N THR A 236 32.65 11.06 0.88
CA THR A 236 34.10 10.80 0.98
C THR A 236 34.64 9.99 -0.19
N LEU A 237 33.97 8.91 -0.57
CA LEU A 237 34.42 7.95 -1.60
C LEU A 237 33.98 8.34 -3.00
N PHE A 238 32.77 8.89 -3.14
CA PHE A 238 32.20 9.25 -4.44
C PHE A 238 32.22 10.75 -4.69
N GLY A 239 32.61 11.56 -3.70
CA GLY A 239 32.72 13.01 -3.83
C GLY A 239 31.38 13.73 -3.96
N SER A 240 30.29 13.10 -3.50
CA SER A 240 28.95 13.70 -3.51
C SER A 240 28.89 14.93 -2.61
N SER A 241 28.31 16.02 -3.13
CA SER A 241 28.02 17.23 -2.35
C SER A 241 26.56 17.35 -1.92
N HIS A 242 25.69 16.45 -2.41
CA HIS A 242 24.23 16.52 -2.26
C HIS A 242 23.66 15.37 -1.39
N GLY A 243 24.52 14.56 -0.76
CA GLY A 243 24.09 13.39 0.00
C GLY A 243 24.15 12.11 -0.84
N PHE A 244 23.08 11.32 -0.85
CA PHE A 244 22.99 10.08 -1.62
C PHE A 244 21.66 9.95 -2.37
N ILE A 245 21.64 9.12 -3.41
CA ILE A 245 20.44 8.81 -4.19
C ILE A 245 19.81 7.55 -3.58
N PRO A 246 18.53 7.58 -3.15
CA PRO A 246 17.82 6.38 -2.70
C PRO A 246 17.18 5.68 -3.91
N PHE A 247 17.94 4.87 -4.64
CA PHE A 247 17.49 4.34 -5.95
C PHE A 247 16.17 3.57 -5.85
N ASP A 248 16.03 2.71 -4.85
CA ASP A 248 14.83 1.90 -4.66
C ASP A 248 13.60 2.71 -4.24
N LEU A 249 13.79 3.86 -3.58
CA LEU A 249 12.70 4.79 -3.26
C LEU A 249 12.03 5.30 -4.55
N VAL A 250 12.82 5.51 -5.61
CA VAL A 250 12.32 5.98 -6.90
C VAL A 250 11.51 4.89 -7.59
N ALA A 251 11.93 3.63 -7.49
CA ALA A 251 11.12 2.51 -7.98
C ALA A 251 9.82 2.33 -7.18
N ALA A 252 9.86 2.49 -5.85
CA ALA A 252 8.65 2.53 -5.03
C ALA A 252 7.73 3.69 -5.42
N ALA A 253 8.29 4.87 -5.72
CA ALA A 253 7.53 6.02 -6.18
C ALA A 253 6.77 5.74 -7.49
N TYR A 254 7.37 5.00 -8.43
CA TYR A 254 6.69 4.58 -9.64
C TYR A 254 5.49 3.67 -9.33
N VAL A 255 5.66 2.71 -8.42
CA VAL A 255 4.57 1.81 -8.02
C VAL A 255 3.45 2.57 -7.34
N ILE A 256 3.76 3.54 -6.48
CA ILE A 256 2.79 4.42 -5.80
C ILE A 256 2.01 5.25 -6.81
N ASN A 257 2.71 5.94 -7.71
CA ASN A 257 2.08 6.82 -8.68
C ASN A 257 2.90 6.89 -9.99
N PRO A 258 2.53 6.09 -11.00
CA PRO A 258 3.19 6.11 -12.31
C PRO A 258 3.09 7.47 -13.02
N ASP A 259 2.10 8.31 -12.71
CA ASP A 259 1.90 9.62 -13.35
C ASP A 259 2.96 10.65 -12.92
N TRP A 260 3.75 10.35 -11.89
CA TRP A 260 4.95 11.12 -11.59
C TRP A 260 6.05 10.94 -12.64
N PHE A 261 5.96 9.96 -13.52
CA PHE A 261 7.04 9.60 -14.44
C PHE A 261 6.70 9.86 -15.89
N ALA A 262 7.68 10.35 -16.65
CA ALA A 262 7.67 10.24 -18.10
C ALA A 262 8.20 8.87 -18.50
N VAL A 263 7.36 8.05 -19.15
CA VAL A 263 7.72 6.67 -19.55
C VAL A 263 7.80 6.54 -21.07
N LYS A 264 8.78 5.77 -21.54
CA LYS A 264 8.91 5.35 -22.94
C LYS A 264 8.79 3.85 -23.06
N ARG A 265 8.19 3.38 -24.16
CA ARG A 265 8.17 1.96 -24.54
C ARG A 265 9.26 1.73 -25.57
N TRP A 266 10.30 1.00 -25.18
CA TRP A 266 11.48 0.72 -26.00
C TRP A 266 11.91 -0.73 -25.85
N HIS A 267 12.68 -1.23 -26.80
CA HIS A 267 13.24 -2.57 -26.71
C HIS A 267 14.49 -2.57 -25.83
N ALA A 268 14.54 -3.51 -24.89
CA ALA A 268 15.72 -3.80 -24.08
C ALA A 268 16.51 -4.97 -24.66
N GLN A 269 17.83 -4.84 -24.63
CA GLN A 269 18.78 -5.86 -25.08
C GLN A 269 19.98 -5.93 -24.15
N VAL A 270 20.43 -7.16 -23.88
CA VAL A 270 21.73 -7.39 -23.22
C VAL A 270 22.85 -7.26 -24.25
N GLN A 271 23.80 -6.37 -23.99
CA GLN A 271 24.94 -6.12 -24.87
C GLN A 271 26.25 -6.24 -24.10
N SER A 272 27.20 -7.03 -24.63
CA SER A 272 28.54 -7.12 -24.06
C SER A 272 29.42 -5.93 -24.47
N GLY A 273 30.31 -5.50 -23.58
CA GLY A 273 31.31 -4.47 -23.85
C GLY A 273 32.42 -4.42 -22.79
N PRO A 274 33.44 -3.57 -22.99
CA PRO A 274 34.45 -3.32 -21.96
C PRO A 274 33.78 -2.88 -20.66
N SER A 275 34.23 -3.40 -19.53
CA SER A 275 33.67 -3.12 -18.21
C SER A 275 34.05 -1.71 -17.75
N ASP A 276 33.05 -0.92 -17.36
CA ASP A 276 33.21 0.40 -16.76
C ASP A 276 33.55 0.33 -15.25
N THR A 277 33.34 -0.82 -14.60
CA THR A 277 33.58 -1.01 -13.15
C THR A 277 34.87 -1.76 -12.83
N LYS A 278 35.42 -2.52 -13.80
CA LYS A 278 36.67 -3.29 -13.67
C LYS A 278 37.51 -3.20 -14.93
N ASN A 279 38.73 -2.69 -14.80
CA ASN A 279 39.68 -2.60 -15.92
C ASN A 279 39.97 -3.98 -16.53
N ASP A 280 40.20 -4.00 -17.85
CA ASP A 280 40.58 -5.19 -18.62
C ASP A 280 39.58 -6.36 -18.54
N GLN A 281 38.32 -6.08 -18.23
CA GLN A 281 37.23 -7.05 -18.24
C GLN A 281 36.17 -6.68 -19.27
N VAL A 282 35.40 -7.68 -19.69
CA VAL A 282 34.15 -7.51 -20.45
C VAL A 282 33.00 -7.80 -19.50
N LYS A 283 31.93 -7.03 -19.60
CA LYS A 283 30.67 -7.34 -18.93
C LYS A 283 29.50 -7.07 -19.86
N ASP A 284 28.36 -7.59 -19.44
CA ASP A 284 27.09 -7.38 -20.10
C ASP A 284 26.40 -6.14 -19.51
N TYR A 285 25.62 -5.47 -20.36
CA TYR A 285 24.88 -4.27 -20.05
C TYR A 285 23.43 -4.44 -20.49
N LEU A 286 22.47 -4.09 -19.64
CA LEU A 286 21.07 -4.00 -20.03
C LEU A 286 20.82 -2.64 -20.70
N VAL A 287 20.78 -2.64 -22.03
CA VAL A 287 20.63 -1.42 -22.84
C VAL A 287 19.20 -1.28 -23.34
N CYS A 288 18.60 -0.12 -23.16
CA CYS A 288 17.25 0.21 -23.63
C CYS A 288 17.22 1.63 -24.18
N ASN A 289 16.89 1.79 -25.46
CA ASN A 289 16.77 3.10 -26.13
C ASN A 289 15.92 2.99 -27.40
N GLU A 290 15.60 4.14 -28.00
CA GLU A 290 14.74 4.26 -29.18
C GLU A 290 15.30 3.65 -30.47
N GLN A 291 16.60 3.35 -30.52
CA GLN A 291 17.29 2.80 -31.69
C GLN A 291 17.32 1.27 -31.69
N ILE A 292 16.98 0.62 -30.57
CA ILE A 292 16.90 -0.83 -30.48
C ILE A 292 15.52 -1.28 -30.99
N GLU A 293 15.53 -2.05 -32.07
CA GLU A 293 14.31 -2.54 -32.75
C GLU A 293 13.98 -4.01 -32.43
N THR A 294 14.86 -4.71 -31.70
CA THR A 294 14.71 -6.14 -31.38
C THR A 294 14.93 -6.40 -29.89
N GLY A 295 14.29 -7.43 -29.36
CA GLY A 295 14.36 -7.78 -27.95
C GLY A 295 12.99 -7.64 -27.30
N LYS A 296 12.95 -7.53 -25.97
CA LYS A 296 11.70 -7.34 -25.24
C LYS A 296 11.35 -5.86 -25.18
N GLU A 297 10.13 -5.51 -25.56
CA GLU A 297 9.61 -4.18 -25.30
C GLU A 297 9.33 -4.01 -23.81
N VAL A 298 9.87 -2.95 -23.21
CA VAL A 298 9.74 -2.64 -21.79
C VAL A 298 9.29 -1.19 -21.63
N ASN A 299 8.70 -0.87 -20.47
CA ASN A 299 8.57 0.49 -20.02
C ASN A 299 9.93 0.97 -19.48
N TYR A 300 10.34 2.17 -19.84
CA TYR A 300 11.59 2.79 -19.41
C TYR A 300 11.27 4.18 -18.85
N ALA A 301 11.47 4.38 -17.56
CA ALA A 301 11.29 5.67 -16.91
C ALA A 301 12.43 6.62 -17.35
N VAL A 302 12.07 7.85 -17.73
CA VAL A 302 13.02 8.84 -18.27
C VAL A 302 13.20 10.04 -17.34
N GLU A 303 12.12 10.48 -16.70
CA GLU A 303 12.10 11.65 -15.80
C GLU A 303 11.10 11.38 -14.68
N ILE A 304 11.35 11.94 -13.50
CA ILE A 304 10.41 11.99 -12.37
C ILE A 304 10.01 13.44 -12.07
N SER A 305 8.74 13.65 -11.74
CA SER A 305 8.22 14.95 -11.36
C SER A 305 8.81 15.42 -10.03
N PRO A 306 9.24 16.69 -9.89
CA PRO A 306 9.72 17.24 -8.61
C PRO A 306 8.68 17.20 -7.47
N SER A 307 7.39 17.05 -7.83
CA SER A 307 6.33 16.87 -6.83
C SER A 307 6.38 15.52 -6.10
N ALA A 308 7.00 14.50 -6.71
CA ALA A 308 7.16 13.18 -6.11
C ALA A 308 8.03 13.27 -4.85
N GLU A 309 9.19 13.94 -4.94
CA GLU A 309 10.13 14.11 -3.82
C GLU A 309 9.44 14.62 -2.56
N GLN A 310 8.69 15.73 -2.69
CA GLN A 310 8.00 16.38 -1.57
C GLN A 310 6.97 15.45 -0.92
N GLU A 311 6.21 14.70 -1.72
CA GLU A 311 5.18 13.80 -1.20
C GLU A 311 5.79 12.55 -0.56
N LEU A 312 6.84 11.97 -1.15
CA LEU A 312 7.59 10.85 -0.58
C LEU A 312 8.19 11.25 0.78
N PHE A 313 8.82 12.42 0.86
CA PHE A 313 9.44 12.90 2.08
C PHE A 313 8.42 13.21 3.18
N LYS A 314 7.30 13.82 2.80
CA LYS A 314 6.16 14.05 3.70
C LYS A 314 5.67 12.73 4.30
N ARG A 315 5.47 11.68 3.48
CA ARG A 315 5.05 10.35 3.97
C ARG A 315 6.04 9.78 4.98
N LEU A 316 7.34 9.79 4.67
CA LEU A 316 8.38 9.27 5.58
C LEU A 316 8.42 10.04 6.91
N THR A 317 8.29 11.36 6.88
CA THR A 317 8.45 12.23 8.06
C THR A 317 7.17 12.41 8.88
N GLN A 318 6.00 12.11 8.32
CA GLN A 318 4.70 12.30 8.96
C GLN A 318 4.59 11.57 10.30
N LYS A 319 4.21 12.31 11.35
CA LYS A 319 4.16 11.82 12.74
C LYS A 319 2.76 11.43 13.20
N ASP A 320 1.75 12.08 12.65
CA ASP A 320 0.37 11.85 13.05
C ASP A 320 -0.17 10.56 12.43
N ILE A 321 -1.29 10.13 12.97
CA ILE A 321 -1.94 8.88 12.57
C ILE A 321 -2.50 8.92 11.15
N SER A 322 -2.64 10.10 10.52
CA SER A 322 -3.39 10.18 9.25
C SER A 322 -2.71 9.45 8.10
N GLY A 323 -1.38 9.27 8.14
CA GLY A 323 -0.65 8.41 7.19
C GLY A 323 -1.00 6.91 7.29
N PHE A 324 -1.69 6.49 8.34
CA PHE A 324 -2.11 5.10 8.60
C PHE A 324 -3.63 4.88 8.47
N VAL A 325 -4.41 5.95 8.34
CA VAL A 325 -5.88 5.86 8.25
C VAL A 325 -6.28 5.79 6.77
N LEU A 326 -6.79 4.63 6.35
CA LEU A 326 -7.22 4.39 4.96
C LEU A 326 -8.67 4.82 4.68
N GLY A 327 -9.53 4.83 5.71
CA GLY A 327 -10.93 5.20 5.54
C GLY A 327 -11.83 4.80 6.71
N LEU A 328 -13.15 4.97 6.51
CA LEU A 328 -14.18 4.48 7.44
C LEU A 328 -14.39 2.98 7.20
N SER A 329 -14.30 2.17 8.26
CA SER A 329 -14.53 0.72 8.15
C SER A 329 -16.02 0.37 8.25
N HIS A 330 -16.64 0.58 9.41
CA HIS A 330 -18.03 0.20 9.68
C HIS A 330 -18.60 0.99 10.87
N VAL A 331 -19.92 0.85 11.08
CA VAL A 331 -20.63 1.27 12.29
C VAL A 331 -21.11 0.03 13.02
N ASN A 332 -20.67 -0.16 14.26
CA ASN A 332 -21.13 -1.27 15.11
C ASN A 332 -22.46 -0.94 15.81
N ILE A 333 -23.37 -1.92 15.84
CA ILE A 333 -24.67 -1.83 16.50
C ILE A 333 -24.95 -3.12 17.26
N ILE A 334 -25.21 -3.01 18.56
CA ILE A 334 -25.60 -4.15 19.41
C ILE A 334 -27.10 -4.38 19.28
N VAL A 335 -27.50 -5.62 18.98
CA VAL A 335 -28.88 -5.98 18.63
C VAL A 335 -29.38 -7.20 19.41
N GLU A 336 -30.69 -7.34 19.55
CA GLU A 336 -31.31 -8.53 20.15
C GLU A 336 -31.13 -9.79 19.30
N ASP A 337 -31.05 -9.64 17.99
CA ASP A 337 -30.98 -10.72 17.01
C ASP A 337 -30.49 -10.20 15.66
N VAL A 338 -29.37 -10.74 15.17
CA VAL A 338 -28.70 -10.21 13.98
C VAL A 338 -29.53 -10.38 12.70
N ASP A 339 -30.36 -11.43 12.60
CA ASP A 339 -31.19 -11.67 11.41
C ASP A 339 -32.38 -10.72 11.33
N SER A 340 -33.11 -10.58 12.44
CA SER A 340 -34.23 -9.63 12.51
C SER A 340 -33.76 -8.16 12.38
N ALA A 341 -32.56 -7.85 12.89
CA ALA A 341 -31.89 -6.57 12.70
C ALA A 341 -31.51 -6.34 11.23
N ALA A 342 -30.97 -7.36 10.57
CA ALA A 342 -30.64 -7.29 9.16
C ALA A 342 -31.87 -7.02 8.29
N ASP A 343 -32.97 -7.71 8.55
CA ASP A 343 -34.22 -7.52 7.82
C ASP A 343 -34.80 -6.11 8.09
N TYR A 344 -34.67 -5.61 9.33
CA TYR A 344 -35.02 -4.22 9.66
C TYR A 344 -34.21 -3.23 8.82
N TYR A 345 -32.88 -3.28 8.87
CA TYR A 345 -32.01 -2.36 8.14
C TYR A 345 -32.12 -2.48 6.62
N HIS A 346 -32.43 -3.68 6.11
CA HIS A 346 -32.80 -3.87 4.71
C HIS A 346 -34.07 -3.08 4.36
N ASN A 347 -35.13 -3.22 5.15
CA ASN A 347 -36.39 -2.56 4.87
C ASN A 347 -36.31 -1.04 5.04
N VAL A 348 -35.66 -0.54 6.10
CA VAL A 348 -35.67 0.91 6.37
C VAL A 348 -34.61 1.69 5.59
N LEU A 349 -33.47 1.08 5.30
CA LEU A 349 -32.31 1.76 4.73
C LEU A 349 -31.73 1.06 3.49
N GLY A 350 -32.29 -0.06 3.04
CA GLY A 350 -31.85 -0.73 1.82
C GLY A 350 -30.50 -1.46 1.96
N PHE A 351 -30.04 -1.75 3.17
CA PHE A 351 -28.83 -2.55 3.37
C PHE A 351 -29.00 -3.98 2.88
N GLU A 352 -27.92 -4.58 2.38
CA GLU A 352 -27.86 -5.98 1.97
C GLU A 352 -26.86 -6.73 2.85
N ARG A 353 -27.04 -8.04 3.02
CA ARG A 353 -26.06 -8.88 3.75
C ARG A 353 -24.73 -8.87 2.99
N ALA A 354 -23.65 -8.52 3.69
CA ALA A 354 -22.35 -8.32 3.06
C ALA A 354 -21.68 -9.64 2.67
N VAL A 355 -20.86 -9.58 1.62
CA VAL A 355 -19.93 -10.62 1.23
C VAL A 355 -18.53 -10.04 1.18
N ASP A 356 -17.53 -10.87 1.45
CA ASP A 356 -16.12 -10.51 1.27
C ASP A 356 -15.71 -10.49 -0.21
N ASP A 357 -14.44 -10.21 -0.46
CA ASP A 357 -13.82 -10.17 -1.79
C ASP A 357 -13.84 -11.55 -2.50
N GLN A 358 -13.95 -12.64 -1.75
CA GLN A 358 -14.09 -14.01 -2.26
C GLN A 358 -15.55 -14.42 -2.46
N GLY A 359 -16.50 -13.52 -2.20
CA GLY A 359 -17.93 -13.77 -2.29
C GLY A 359 -18.48 -14.65 -1.15
N GLN A 360 -17.71 -14.87 -0.08
CA GLN A 360 -18.20 -15.54 1.13
C GLN A 360 -19.05 -14.59 1.95
N LYS A 361 -20.06 -15.13 2.62
CA LYS A 361 -20.92 -14.34 3.50
C LYS A 361 -20.12 -13.88 4.72
N MET A 362 -20.20 -12.60 5.03
CA MET A 362 -19.65 -12.04 6.27
C MET A 362 -20.64 -12.25 7.42
N ASP A 363 -20.92 -13.52 7.72
CA ASP A 363 -21.89 -13.98 8.71
C ASP A 363 -21.20 -14.98 9.66
N TYR A 364 -20.88 -14.53 10.87
CA TYR A 364 -20.09 -15.27 11.84
C TYR A 364 -20.95 -15.57 13.07
N ARG A 365 -21.27 -16.85 13.29
CA ARG A 365 -22.16 -17.29 14.38
C ARG A 365 -21.41 -17.97 15.50
N ASN A 366 -21.82 -17.71 16.74
CA ASN A 366 -21.25 -18.27 17.96
C ASN A 366 -19.72 -18.10 18.03
N VAL A 367 -19.22 -16.93 17.63
CA VAL A 367 -17.80 -16.61 17.70
C VAL A 367 -17.36 -16.65 19.16
N SER A 368 -16.39 -17.50 19.43
CA SER A 368 -15.77 -17.66 20.75
C SER A 368 -14.29 -17.97 20.53
N MET A 369 -13.44 -16.93 20.62
CA MET A 369 -12.00 -17.03 20.44
C MET A 369 -11.28 -16.05 21.36
N ASP A 370 -10.16 -16.49 21.94
CA ASP A 370 -9.42 -15.74 22.95
C ASP A 370 -8.86 -14.43 22.39
N GLU A 371 -8.48 -14.42 21.11
CA GLU A 371 -7.97 -13.25 20.38
C GLU A 371 -9.05 -12.18 20.26
N PHE A 372 -10.26 -12.53 19.83
CA PHE A 372 -11.41 -11.62 19.80
C PHE A 372 -11.69 -11.06 21.21
N ASN A 373 -11.64 -11.91 22.24
CA ASN A 373 -11.88 -11.48 23.61
C ASN A 373 -10.83 -10.49 24.08
N GLN A 374 -9.56 -10.73 23.76
CA GLN A 374 -8.46 -9.83 24.06
C GLN A 374 -8.65 -8.47 23.37
N ASP A 375 -8.98 -8.47 22.08
CA ASP A 375 -9.12 -7.26 21.26
C ASP A 375 -10.37 -6.46 21.62
N ALA A 376 -11.47 -7.13 21.98
CA ALA A 376 -12.70 -6.51 22.48
C ALA A 376 -12.58 -6.01 23.95
N GLY A 377 -11.42 -6.19 24.60
CA GLY A 377 -11.22 -5.78 26.00
C GLY A 377 -11.93 -6.68 27.03
N LEU A 378 -12.30 -7.89 26.63
CA LEU A 378 -12.99 -8.92 27.42
C LEU A 378 -12.07 -10.11 27.74
N ALA A 379 -10.76 -9.91 27.76
CA ALA A 379 -9.77 -10.95 28.00
C ALA A 379 -10.11 -11.79 29.26
N ASN A 380 -9.97 -13.12 29.15
CA ASN A 380 -10.29 -14.10 30.20
C ASN A 380 -11.77 -14.16 30.62
N GLN A 381 -12.68 -13.56 29.84
CA GLN A 381 -14.11 -13.73 30.02
C GLN A 381 -14.66 -14.81 29.10
N ASP A 382 -15.79 -15.36 29.50
CA ASP A 382 -16.56 -16.28 28.69
C ASP A 382 -17.44 -15.48 27.72
N VAL A 383 -17.02 -15.46 26.45
CA VAL A 383 -17.64 -14.66 25.39
C VAL A 383 -18.16 -15.57 24.29
N GLU A 384 -19.38 -15.30 23.86
CA GLU A 384 -20.01 -15.90 22.69
C GLU A 384 -20.85 -14.81 22.01
N VAL A 385 -20.56 -14.54 20.74
CA VAL A 385 -21.17 -13.44 19.98
C VAL A 385 -21.51 -13.87 18.56
N ASP A 386 -22.66 -13.45 18.05
CA ASP A 386 -22.94 -13.47 16.62
C ASP A 386 -22.56 -12.13 16.01
N VAL A 387 -21.87 -12.13 14.88
CA VAL A 387 -21.46 -10.95 14.12
C VAL A 387 -21.96 -11.07 12.68
N LEU A 388 -22.76 -10.11 12.22
CA LEU A 388 -23.26 -10.06 10.86
C LEU A 388 -22.97 -8.71 10.23
N PHE A 389 -22.27 -8.70 9.09
CA PHE A 389 -22.03 -7.48 8.35
C PHE A 389 -23.12 -7.25 7.30
N LEU A 390 -23.55 -5.99 7.20
CA LEU A 390 -24.38 -5.49 6.12
C LEU A 390 -23.65 -4.41 5.34
N LYS A 391 -23.90 -4.33 4.04
CA LYS A 391 -23.36 -3.30 3.15
C LYS A 391 -24.50 -2.60 2.44
N HIS A 392 -24.46 -1.28 2.39
CA HIS A 392 -25.41 -0.55 1.54
C HIS A 392 -24.94 -0.66 0.08
N PRO A 393 -25.81 -1.01 -0.89
CA PRO A 393 -25.39 -1.20 -2.29
C PRO A 393 -24.91 0.09 -2.95
N TYR A 394 -25.48 1.19 -2.47
CA TYR A 394 -25.14 2.54 -2.89
C TYR A 394 -24.17 3.23 -1.93
N ALA A 395 -24.50 3.56 -0.68
CA ALA A 395 -23.53 4.16 0.24
C ALA A 395 -22.35 3.23 0.58
N SER A 396 -21.12 3.75 0.61
CA SER A 396 -19.91 2.97 0.98
C SER A 396 -19.78 2.81 2.50
N ILE A 397 -20.84 2.35 3.15
CA ILE A 397 -20.92 2.15 4.60
C ILE A 397 -21.29 0.69 4.90
N TYR A 398 -20.64 0.16 5.93
CA TYR A 398 -20.97 -1.14 6.51
C TYR A 398 -21.61 -0.96 7.88
N LEU A 399 -22.60 -1.80 8.17
CA LEU A 399 -23.07 -2.03 9.53
C LEU A 399 -22.51 -3.35 10.02
N GLU A 400 -21.95 -3.35 11.23
CA GLU A 400 -21.56 -4.55 11.96
C GLU A 400 -22.59 -4.78 13.06
N LEU A 401 -23.45 -5.77 12.86
CA LEU A 401 -24.46 -6.15 13.84
C LEU A 401 -23.89 -7.19 14.79
N MET A 402 -23.94 -6.93 16.09
CA MET A 402 -23.48 -7.88 17.11
C MET A 402 -24.57 -8.26 18.09
N ARG A 403 -24.71 -9.56 18.33
CA ARG A 403 -25.51 -10.11 19.43
C ARG A 403 -24.60 -10.89 20.37
N TYR A 404 -24.36 -10.35 21.56
CA TYR A 404 -23.69 -11.11 22.62
C TYR A 404 -24.68 -12.10 23.25
N HIS A 405 -24.36 -13.39 23.17
CA HIS A 405 -25.02 -14.42 23.99
C HIS A 405 -24.43 -14.42 25.39
N ARG A 406 -23.11 -14.22 25.49
CA ARG A 406 -22.34 -14.04 26.73
C ARG A 406 -21.19 -13.06 26.49
N PRO A 407 -20.86 -12.16 27.43
CA PRO A 407 -21.66 -11.79 28.61
C PRO A 407 -22.97 -11.08 28.22
N ILE A 408 -23.98 -11.18 29.07
CA ILE A 408 -25.28 -10.52 28.83
C ILE A 408 -25.20 -9.07 29.32
N GLY A 409 -25.29 -8.12 28.37
CA GLY A 409 -25.34 -6.68 28.63
C GLY A 409 -26.74 -6.17 29.05
N LYS A 410 -26.91 -4.84 29.08
CA LYS A 410 -28.22 -4.21 29.28
C LYS A 410 -29.08 -4.40 28.03
N SER A 411 -30.33 -4.79 28.21
CA SER A 411 -31.31 -4.97 27.13
C SER A 411 -32.19 -3.72 26.88
N GLU A 412 -31.95 -2.63 27.60
CA GLU A 412 -32.68 -1.37 27.46
C GLU A 412 -31.84 -0.36 26.68
N ILE A 413 -32.45 0.28 25.69
CA ILE A 413 -31.83 1.35 24.91
C ILE A 413 -31.55 2.54 25.83
N PRO A 414 -30.34 3.11 25.83
CA PRO A 414 -30.03 4.27 26.65
C PRO A 414 -30.92 5.47 26.26
N PRO A 415 -31.18 6.40 27.19
CA PRO A 415 -31.92 7.63 26.86
C PRO A 415 -31.27 8.38 25.70
N GLN A 416 -32.08 8.82 24.75
CA GLN A 416 -31.58 9.50 23.56
C GLN A 416 -31.03 10.89 23.89
N PRO A 417 -29.74 11.16 23.61
CA PRO A 417 -29.19 12.49 23.75
C PRO A 417 -29.76 13.41 22.66
N LYS A 418 -29.86 14.71 22.96
CA LYS A 418 -30.25 15.70 21.95
C LYS A 418 -29.05 16.02 21.06
N THR A 419 -29.33 16.45 19.83
CA THR A 419 -28.33 16.87 18.84
C THR A 419 -27.31 17.87 19.38
N TYR A 420 -27.70 18.71 20.33
CA TYR A 420 -26.90 19.79 20.91
C TYR A 420 -26.34 19.51 22.31
N ASP A 421 -26.54 18.31 22.87
CA ASP A 421 -25.94 17.94 24.14
C ASP A 421 -24.42 17.75 23.99
N LEU A 422 -23.64 17.85 25.06
CA LEU A 422 -22.17 17.66 25.05
C LEU A 422 -21.75 16.17 25.07
N GLY A 423 -20.83 15.75 24.19
CA GLY A 423 -20.10 14.45 24.20
C GLY A 423 -20.72 13.23 23.50
N GLY A 424 -19.97 12.50 22.67
CA GLY A 424 -20.40 11.28 21.93
C GLY A 424 -20.93 11.54 20.51
N PRO A 425 -21.06 10.51 19.65
CA PRO A 425 -21.69 10.68 18.34
C PRO A 425 -23.15 11.09 18.51
N ARG A 426 -23.62 12.00 17.66
CA ARG A 426 -25.01 12.51 17.69
C ARG A 426 -25.85 11.91 16.60
N HIS A 427 -25.26 11.66 15.44
CA HIS A 427 -25.93 11.01 14.34
C HIS A 427 -24.90 10.43 13.37
N ILE A 428 -25.38 9.52 12.53
CA ILE A 428 -24.69 9.06 11.33
C ILE A 428 -25.46 9.61 10.13
N ALA A 429 -24.75 10.24 9.19
CA ALA A 429 -25.38 10.92 8.05
C ALA A 429 -25.29 10.09 6.77
N LEU A 430 -26.38 10.07 5.99
CA LEU A 430 -26.43 9.56 4.63
C LEU A 430 -26.90 10.68 3.68
N GLU A 431 -26.22 10.82 2.54
CA GLU A 431 -26.67 11.71 1.46
C GLU A 431 -27.79 11.04 0.65
N VAL A 432 -28.86 11.78 0.39
CA VAL A 432 -30.05 11.36 -0.36
C VAL A 432 -30.39 12.37 -1.44
N SER A 433 -31.02 11.90 -2.52
CA SER A 433 -31.39 12.75 -3.66
C SER A 433 -32.69 13.51 -3.47
N ASN A 434 -33.48 13.19 -2.43
CA ASN A 434 -34.77 13.81 -2.13
C ASN A 434 -35.16 13.59 -0.66
N CYS A 435 -34.85 14.55 0.21
CA CYS A 435 -35.17 14.49 1.64
C CYS A 435 -36.67 14.34 1.89
N THR A 436 -37.55 15.03 1.15
CA THR A 436 -39.00 14.95 1.38
C THR A 436 -39.54 13.55 1.12
N ALA A 437 -39.09 12.90 0.04
CA ALA A 437 -39.50 11.54 -0.28
C ALA A 437 -39.00 10.55 0.78
N VAL A 438 -37.73 10.66 1.18
CA VAL A 438 -37.12 9.79 2.19
C VAL A 438 -37.77 10.00 3.57
N PHE A 439 -38.07 11.25 3.94
CA PHE A 439 -38.78 11.59 5.17
C PHE A 439 -40.14 10.88 5.25
N ASN A 440 -40.94 11.00 4.19
CA ASN A 440 -42.27 10.38 4.14
C ASN A 440 -42.19 8.85 4.16
N TYR A 441 -41.20 8.27 3.47
CA TYR A 441 -40.93 6.84 3.49
C TYR A 441 -40.61 6.34 4.90
N LEU A 442 -39.63 6.98 5.56
CA LEU A 442 -39.16 6.60 6.89
C LEU A 442 -40.25 6.80 7.96
N LYS A 443 -41.01 7.90 7.89
CA LYS A 443 -42.12 8.18 8.81
C LYS A 443 -43.22 7.11 8.79
N ALA A 444 -43.33 6.36 7.69
CA ALA A 444 -44.29 5.27 7.55
C ALA A 444 -43.76 3.90 8.02
N GLN A 445 -42.47 3.78 8.37
CA GLN A 445 -41.87 2.52 8.80
C GLN A 445 -42.09 2.25 10.29
N GLU A 446 -42.25 0.97 10.64
CA GLU A 446 -42.29 0.53 12.03
C GLU A 446 -40.94 0.73 12.73
N GLY A 447 -40.95 1.12 14.00
CA GLY A 447 -39.72 1.32 14.79
C GLY A 447 -38.92 2.57 14.42
N VAL A 448 -39.40 3.40 13.50
CA VAL A 448 -38.80 4.69 13.16
C VAL A 448 -39.47 5.81 13.97
N THR A 449 -38.66 6.63 14.62
CA THR A 449 -39.14 7.83 15.34
C THR A 449 -38.47 9.08 14.79
N MET A 450 -39.24 10.03 14.26
CA MET A 450 -38.69 11.34 13.88
C MET A 450 -38.20 12.08 15.12
N ILE A 451 -37.07 12.81 15.01
CA ILE A 451 -36.45 13.47 16.18
C ILE A 451 -37.40 14.47 16.86
N ASN A 452 -38.34 15.03 16.08
CA ASN A 452 -39.40 15.88 16.56
C ASN A 452 -40.75 15.22 16.21
N PRO A 453 -41.59 14.89 17.21
CA PRO A 453 -42.86 14.23 17.00
C PRO A 453 -43.96 15.17 16.49
N SER A 454 -43.70 16.48 16.39
CA SER A 454 -44.67 17.46 15.88
C SER A 454 -45.13 17.10 14.46
N HIS A 455 -46.41 17.31 14.19
CA HIS A 455 -46.97 17.17 12.84
C HIS A 455 -46.33 18.12 11.83
N ASP A 456 -45.81 19.26 12.31
CA ASP A 456 -45.16 20.29 11.49
C ASP A 456 -43.70 19.96 11.17
N TYR A 457 -43.11 18.91 11.76
CA TYR A 457 -41.74 18.53 11.45
C TYR A 457 -41.65 17.91 10.05
N HIS A 458 -40.81 18.49 9.20
CA HIS A 458 -40.50 18.04 7.85
C HIS A 458 -39.14 18.63 7.42
N PRO A 459 -38.45 18.03 6.44
CA PRO A 459 -37.24 18.64 5.88
C PRO A 459 -37.59 19.93 5.16
N GLU A 460 -36.88 21.00 5.51
CA GLU A 460 -36.96 22.29 4.85
C GLU A 460 -35.58 22.65 4.30
N LYS A 461 -35.57 23.36 3.16
CA LYS A 461 -34.34 23.89 2.59
C LYS A 461 -33.76 24.97 3.49
N LEU A 462 -32.49 24.85 3.82
CA LEU A 462 -31.76 25.85 4.60
C LEU A 462 -31.69 27.18 3.86
N ASN A 463 -32.04 28.27 4.55
CA ASN A 463 -31.94 29.60 3.97
C ASN A 463 -30.50 29.94 3.59
N GLY A 464 -30.26 30.28 2.32
CA GLY A 464 -28.94 30.60 1.79
C GLY A 464 -28.11 29.41 1.33
N PHE A 465 -28.60 28.17 1.47
CA PHE A 465 -27.86 26.96 1.07
C PHE A 465 -28.73 26.05 0.18
N PRO A 466 -28.11 25.27 -0.73
CA PRO A 466 -28.83 24.26 -1.51
C PRO A 466 -29.12 22.98 -0.71
N ILE A 467 -29.03 23.02 0.62
CA ILE A 467 -29.07 21.84 1.49
C ILE A 467 -30.43 21.74 2.18
N SER A 468 -30.98 20.53 2.26
CA SER A 468 -32.08 20.16 3.15
C SER A 468 -31.64 18.95 3.96
N PHE A 469 -32.10 18.82 5.20
CA PHE A 469 -31.85 17.61 5.99
C PHE A 469 -32.94 17.38 7.04
N PHE A 470 -32.98 16.18 7.61
CA PHE A 470 -33.77 15.88 8.79
C PHE A 470 -33.13 14.74 9.60
N TYR A 471 -33.54 14.62 10.87
CA TYR A 471 -33.08 13.56 11.76
C TYR A 471 -34.20 12.62 12.17
N TRP A 472 -33.85 11.36 12.39
CA TRP A 472 -34.72 10.34 12.96
C TRP A 472 -33.90 9.37 13.81
N VAL A 473 -34.59 8.56 14.61
CA VAL A 473 -34.00 7.57 15.51
C VAL A 473 -34.59 6.21 15.14
N ASP A 474 -33.71 5.23 14.98
CA ASP A 474 -34.08 3.84 14.68
C ASP A 474 -34.48 3.07 15.94
N LYS A 475 -34.95 1.83 15.76
CA LYS A 475 -35.41 1.00 16.89
C LYS A 475 -34.30 0.57 17.85
N TYR A 476 -33.02 0.73 17.48
CA TYR A 476 -31.85 0.44 18.31
C TYR A 476 -31.31 1.69 19.02
N GLY A 477 -31.93 2.84 18.76
CA GLY A 477 -31.52 4.10 19.32
C GLY A 477 -30.36 4.77 18.58
N VAL A 478 -30.06 4.36 17.35
CA VAL A 478 -29.12 5.09 16.51
C VAL A 478 -29.85 6.28 15.91
N GLN A 479 -29.29 7.46 16.10
CA GLN A 479 -29.79 8.66 15.46
C GLN A 479 -29.16 8.80 14.07
N TRP A 480 -29.99 9.04 13.07
CA TRP A 480 -29.60 9.15 11.67
C TRP A 480 -29.91 10.55 11.14
N GLU A 481 -29.07 11.03 10.24
CA GLU A 481 -29.29 12.23 9.44
C GLU A 481 -29.46 11.84 7.96
N MET A 482 -30.46 12.41 7.30
CA MET A 482 -30.61 12.31 5.86
C MET A 482 -30.39 13.70 5.28
N GLU A 483 -29.36 13.87 4.48
CA GLU A 483 -28.96 15.16 3.89
C GLU A 483 -29.14 15.14 2.38
N GLU A 484 -29.66 16.22 1.81
CA GLU A 484 -29.80 16.42 0.36
C GLU A 484 -29.09 17.72 -0.02
N GLY A 485 -28.30 17.67 -1.09
CA GLY A 485 -27.81 18.85 -1.80
C GLY A 485 -26.29 18.97 -1.85
N ARG A 486 -25.55 18.00 -1.29
CA ARG A 486 -24.11 17.93 -1.41
C ARG A 486 -23.68 17.13 -2.64
N ARG A 487 -22.47 17.42 -3.12
CA ARG A 487 -21.84 16.58 -4.13
C ARG A 487 -21.24 15.37 -3.43
N VAL A 488 -21.65 14.19 -3.89
CA VAL A 488 -21.10 12.92 -3.43
C VAL A 488 -19.86 12.63 -4.27
N GLY A 489 -18.74 12.45 -3.60
CA GLY A 489 -17.49 12.05 -4.21
C GLY A 489 -17.37 10.56 -4.41
N ILE A 490 -16.17 10.15 -4.78
CA ILE A 490 -15.86 8.76 -5.06
C ILE A 490 -15.38 8.13 -3.75
N ALA A 491 -15.78 6.88 -3.53
CA ALA A 491 -16.12 6.28 -2.21
C ALA A 491 -17.38 6.84 -1.53
N ARG A 492 -18.10 7.78 -2.16
CA ARG A 492 -19.36 8.37 -1.64
C ARG A 492 -19.25 9.07 -0.29
N GLY A 493 -18.05 9.48 0.07
CA GLY A 493 -17.85 10.59 1.01
C GLY A 493 -18.32 11.90 0.37
N ILE A 494 -18.77 12.85 1.20
CA ILE A 494 -19.14 14.19 0.76
C ILE A 494 -17.88 14.95 0.29
N ILE A 495 -17.93 15.62 -0.87
CA ILE A 495 -16.87 16.53 -1.39
C ILE A 495 -17.12 17.97 -0.95
#